data_AF-A0A2U1K986-F1
#
_entry.id   AF-A0A2U1K986-F1
#
_cell.length_a   1.000
_cell.length_b   1.000
_cell.length_c   1.000
_cell.angle_alpha   90.00
_cell.angle_beta   90.00
_cell.angle_gamma   90.00
#
_symmetry.space_group_name_H-M   'P 1'
#
loop_
_entity.id
_entity.type
_entity.pdbx_description
1 polymer ?
#
loop_
_entity_poly.entity_id
_entity_poly.type
_entity_poly.pdbx_seq_one_letter_code
_entity_poly.pdbx_strand_id
1 'polypeptide(L)' 'MVTCFCGTQTRVRTSWTNVNPGRRFHSCSEIFGTDCGFFDWLDPPMCAWSVQIIPGLLRSRNQLQESLFEMAAGRKRLKM' A
#
# COMPACT_ATOMS: atom_id res chain seq x y z
N MET A 1 2.60 -22.96 5.94
CA MET A 1 1.40 -22.11 6.10
C MET A 1 1.60 -21.31 7.38
N VAL A 2 1.49 -19.97 7.32
CA VAL A 2 1.68 -19.10 8.50
C VAL A 2 0.34 -18.90 9.20
N THR A 3 0.27 -19.24 10.49
CA THR A 3 -0.96 -19.23 11.30
C THR A 3 -0.92 -18.04 12.27
N CYS A 4 -2.04 -17.33 12.43
CA CYS A 4 -2.13 -16.22 13.39
C CYS A 4 -2.42 -16.73 14.81
N PHE A 5 -2.49 -15.82 15.80
CA PHE A 5 -2.79 -16.20 17.19
C PHE A 5 -4.21 -16.74 17.40
N CYS A 6 -5.12 -16.60 16.44
CA CYS A 6 -6.44 -17.25 16.46
C CYS A 6 -6.39 -18.74 16.07
N GLY A 7 -5.23 -19.26 15.65
CA GLY A 7 -5.12 -20.62 15.09
C GLY A 7 -5.61 -20.73 13.63
N THR A 8 -5.91 -19.61 12.97
CA THR A 8 -6.38 -19.58 11.58
C THR A 8 -5.28 -19.16 10.61
N GLN A 9 -5.45 -19.51 9.33
CA GLN A 9 -4.52 -19.13 8.27
C GLN A 9 -4.47 -17.61 8.09
N THR A 10 -3.25 -17.07 8.06
CA THR A 10 -3.01 -15.64 7.78
C THR A 10 -3.32 -15.28 6.33
N ARG A 11 -3.58 -13.98 6.09
CA ARG A 11 -3.61 -13.37 4.75
C ARG A 11 -2.35 -12.56 4.51
N VAL A 12 -1.92 -12.51 3.25
CA VAL A 12 -0.84 -11.61 2.82
C VAL A 12 -1.45 -10.26 2.47
N ARG A 13 -0.91 -9.20 3.07
CA ARG A 13 -1.26 -7.81 2.79
C ARG A 13 -0.01 -7.04 2.34
N THR A 14 -0.22 -5.90 1.71
CA THR A 14 0.85 -5.02 1.22
C THR A 14 0.86 -3.73 2.04
N SER A 15 2.02 -3.35 2.56
CA SER A 15 2.21 -2.06 3.21
C SER A 15 2.31 -0.95 2.16
N TRP A 16 1.62 0.16 2.43
CA TRP A 16 1.68 1.38 1.62
C TRP A 16 2.25 2.56 2.39
N THR A 17 2.96 2.28 3.49
CA THR A 17 3.66 3.30 4.27
C THR A 17 4.87 3.82 3.52
N ASN A 18 5.34 5.04 3.84
CA ASN A 18 6.55 5.60 3.22
C ASN A 18 7.81 4.77 3.47
N VAL A 19 7.89 4.07 4.61
CA VAL A 19 9.09 3.29 5.00
C VAL A 19 9.08 1.87 4.40
N ASN A 20 7.89 1.32 4.11
CA ASN A 20 7.75 -0.03 3.56
C ASN A 20 6.81 -0.07 2.34
N PRO A 21 6.92 0.84 1.35
CA PRO A 21 6.00 0.85 0.23
C PRO A 21 6.11 -0.44 -0.58
N GLY A 22 4.98 -1.11 -0.78
CA GLY A 22 4.90 -2.36 -1.54
C GLY A 22 5.39 -3.61 -0.80
N ARG A 23 5.90 -3.49 0.43
CA ARG A 23 6.42 -4.64 1.19
C ARG A 23 5.28 -5.50 1.73
N ARG A 24 5.32 -6.81 1.50
CA ARG A 24 4.25 -7.73 1.92
C ARG A 24 4.47 -8.27 3.32
N PHE A 25 3.38 -8.50 4.04
CA PHE A 25 3.34 -9.06 5.39
C PHE A 25 2.16 -10.01 5.56
N HIS A 26 2.32 -10.98 6.44
CA HIS A 26 1.24 -11.81 6.96
C HIS A 26 0.48 -11.06 8.05
N SER A 27 -0.84 -11.11 8.01
CA SER A 27 -1.71 -10.61 9.07
C SER A 27 -2.83 -11.59 9.38
N CYS A 28 -3.50 -11.39 10.52
CA CYS A 28 -4.77 -12.06 10.78
C CYS A 28 -5.75 -11.83 9.63
N SER A 29 -6.56 -12.85 9.33
CA SER A 29 -7.63 -12.79 8.33
C SER A 29 -8.77 -11.89 8.77
N GLU A 30 -9.05 -11.87 10.07
CA GLU A 30 -10.04 -10.98 10.71
C GLU A 30 -9.64 -9.50 10.57
N ILE A 31 -10.64 -8.63 10.62
CA ILE A 31 -10.54 -7.17 10.45
C ILE A 31 -11.55 -6.46 11.36
N PHE A 32 -11.35 -5.16 11.59
CA PHE A 32 -12.26 -4.29 12.37
C PHE A 32 -12.38 -4.64 13.86
N GLY A 33 -11.24 -4.87 14.53
CA GLY A 33 -11.19 -5.03 15.99
C GLY A 33 -11.42 -6.47 16.48
N THR A 34 -11.65 -7.42 15.58
CA THR A 34 -11.63 -8.85 15.87
C THR A 34 -10.31 -9.52 15.49
N ASP A 35 -9.36 -8.76 14.94
CA ASP A 35 -8.03 -9.27 14.63
C ASP A 35 -7.20 -9.46 15.90
N CYS A 36 -6.40 -10.52 15.92
CA CYS A 36 -5.54 -10.83 17.07
C CYS A 36 -4.23 -10.04 17.09
N GLY A 37 -4.03 -9.07 16.20
CA GLY A 37 -2.79 -8.31 16.10
C GLY A 37 -1.59 -9.09 15.53
N PHE A 38 -1.78 -10.32 15.04
CA PHE A 38 -0.70 -11.07 14.40
C PHE A 38 -0.14 -10.30 13.20
N PHE A 39 1.18 -10.16 13.16
CA PHE A 39 1.92 -9.48 12.12
C PHE A 39 3.27 -10.15 11.91
N ASP A 40 3.62 -10.45 10.66
CA ASP A 40 4.96 -10.93 10.31
C ASP A 40 5.35 -10.50 8.88
N TRP A 41 6.60 -10.11 8.65
CA TRP A 41 7.03 -9.66 7.33
C TRP A 41 7.28 -10.87 6.40
N LEU A 42 6.60 -10.88 5.25
CA LEU A 42 6.84 -11.89 4.22
C LEU A 42 8.10 -11.54 3.40
N ASP A 43 8.19 -10.28 2.97
CA ASP A 43 9.33 -9.81 2.20
C ASP A 43 10.45 -9.29 3.15
N PRO A 44 11.73 -9.45 2.77
CA PRO A 44 12.84 -8.89 3.54
C PRO A 44 12.78 -7.35 3.59
N PRO A 45 13.52 -6.70 4.50
CA PRO A 45 13.63 -5.25 4.53
C PRO A 45 14.07 -4.71 3.17
N MET A 46 13.45 -3.61 2.75
CA MET A 46 13.87 -2.93 1.54
C MET A 46 15.23 -2.25 1.76
N CYS A 47 16.01 -2.09 0.68
CA CYS A 47 17.25 -1.33 0.79
C CYS A 47 16.96 0.15 1.09
N ALA A 48 17.88 0.80 1.82
CA ALA A 48 17.71 2.19 2.25
C ALA A 48 17.44 3.15 1.08
N TRP A 49 18.04 2.88 -0.08
CA TRP A 49 17.86 3.68 -1.29
C TRP A 49 16.43 3.60 -1.83
N SER A 50 15.85 2.40 -1.90
CA SER A 50 14.46 2.20 -2.32
C SER A 50 13.47 2.89 -1.39
N VAL A 51 13.74 2.89 -0.08
CA VAL A 51 12.91 3.59 0.93
C VAL A 51 12.86 5.10 0.68
N GLN A 52 13.93 5.70 0.16
CA GLN A 52 13.97 7.15 -0.14
C GLN A 52 13.34 7.49 -1.50
N ILE A 53 13.68 6.72 -2.53
CA ILE A 53 13.30 7.05 -3.92
C ILE A 53 11.85 6.69 -4.23
N ILE A 54 11.37 5.50 -3.83
CA ILE A 54 10.04 5.01 -4.20
C ILE A 54 8.92 5.95 -3.74
N PRO A 55 8.89 6.45 -2.48
CA PRO A 55 7.84 7.38 -2.06
C PRO A 55 7.85 8.68 -2.87
N GLY A 56 9.03 9.18 -3.24
CA GLY A 56 9.16 10.36 -4.11
C GLY A 56 8.51 10.14 -5.46
N LEU A 57 8.86 9.04 -6.12
CA LEU A 57 8.30 8.66 -7.43
C LEU A 57 6.78 8.46 -7.38
N LEU A 58 6.27 7.79 -6.34
CA LEU A 58 4.83 7.57 -6.17
C LEU A 58 4.07 8.89 -6.00
N ARG A 59 4.61 9.84 -5.22
CA ARG A 59 4.00 11.17 -5.07
C ARG A 59 3.97 11.93 -6.38
N SER A 60 5.09 11.99 -7.10
CA SER A 60 5.17 12.66 -8.41
C SER A 60 4.19 12.04 -9.41
N ARG A 61 4.10 10.71 -9.46
CA ARG A 61 3.12 10.01 -10.31
C ARG A 61 1.69 10.40 -9.94
N ASN A 62 1.33 10.34 -8.66
CA ASN A 62 -0.03 10.64 -8.21
C ASN A 62 -0.41 12.11 -8.55
N GLN A 63 0.49 13.06 -8.35
CA GLN A 63 0.30 14.47 -8.72
C GLN A 63 0.09 14.66 -10.24
N LEU A 64 0.89 13.96 -11.05
CA LEU A 64 0.73 13.98 -12.51
C LEU A 64 -0.62 13.39 -12.92
N GLN A 65 -1.05 12.29 -12.32
CA GLN A 65 -2.35 11.68 -12.61
C GLN A 65 -3.51 12.60 -12.22
N GLU A 66 -3.41 13.28 -11.08
CA GLU A 66 -4.40 14.25 -10.61
C GLU A 66 -4.50 15.45 -11.57
N SER A 67 -3.38 16.05 -11.95
CA SER A 67 -3.39 17.17 -12.92
C SER A 67 -3.93 16.77 -14.29
N LEU A 68 -3.61 15.56 -14.78
CA LEU A 68 -4.19 15.01 -16.01
C LEU A 68 -5.71 14.84 -15.89
N PHE A 69 -6.20 14.36 -14.75
CA PHE A 69 -7.62 14.19 -14.50
C PHE A 69 -8.36 15.54 -14.48
N GLU A 70 -7.79 16.54 -13.80
CA GLU A 70 -8.33 17.91 -13.77
C GLU A 70 -8.38 18.55 -15.15
N MET A 71 -7.30 18.47 -15.93
CA MET A 71 -7.26 18.98 -17.30
C MET A 71 -8.31 18.29 -18.19
N ALA A 72 -8.47 16.97 -18.07
CA ALA A 72 -9.47 16.23 -18.83
C ALA A 72 -10.91 16.64 -18.42
N ALA A 73 -11.16 16.84 -17.14
CA ALA A 73 -12.45 17.33 -16.64
C ALA A 73 -12.76 18.75 -17.13
N GLY A 74 -11.77 19.66 -17.08
CA GLY A 74 -11.88 21.02 -17.61
C GLY A 74 -12.19 21.05 -19.11
N ARG A 75 -11.50 20.24 -19.91
CA ARG A 75 -11.76 20.11 -21.35
C ARG A 75 -13.16 19.60 -21.67
N LYS A 76 -13.71 18.70 -20.85
CA LYS A 76 -15.10 18.23 -21.00
C LYS A 76 -16.11 19.34 -20.72
N ARG A 77 -15.88 20.17 -19.69
CA ARG A 77 -16.76 21.31 -19.35
C ARG A 77 -16.79 22.38 -20.45
N LEU A 78 -15.68 22.64 -21.13
CA LEU A 78 -15.60 23.62 -22.23
C LEU A 78 -16.25 23.15 -23.53
N LYS A 79 -16.59 21.85 -23.65
CA LYS A 79 -17.20 21.26 -24.85
C LYS A 79 -18.72 21.09 -24.72
N MET A 80 -19.30 21.48 -23.59
CA MET A 80 -20.74 21.50 -23.33
C MET A 80 -21.26 22.90 -23.55
#